data_AF-A0A1B1LN50-F1
#
_entry.id   AF-A0A1B1LN50-F1
#
_cell.length_a   1.000
_cell.length_b   1.000
_cell.length_c   1.000
_cell.angle_alpha   90.00
_cell.angle_beta   90.00
_cell.angle_gamma   90.00
#
_symmetry.space_group_name_H-M   'P 1'
#
loop_
_entity.id
_entity.type
_entity.pdbx_description
1 polymer ?
#
loop_
_entity_poly.entity_id
_entity_poly.type
_entity_poly.pdbx_seq_one_letter_code
_entity_poly.pdbx_strand_id
1 'polypeptide(L)'
;HGKNPSAIDQETFAKYTERTAFERPLTSGVAYAVRVLHSESEQFEKQEGWAIKKMTPVDKDEYNPDELEPSPIQQEYAHVIFAQDTVAHVISLDMLTGKEDRENVMRARELGKGVLTAPFELIKTNRLGVISTFAVYKRDLPSNATPEERIEVTDGYLGG
;
A
#
# COMPACT_ATOMS: atom_id res chain seq x y z
N HIS A 1 12.49 2.52 -7.15
CA HIS A 1 13.06 3.82 -6.72
C HIS A 1 14.60 3.87 -6.88
N GLY A 2 15.17 4.73 -7.75
CA GLY A 2 16.60 4.64 -8.14
C GLY A 2 17.45 5.92 -7.97
N LYS A 3 17.01 6.89 -7.17
CA LYS A 3 17.83 8.05 -6.79
C LYS A 3 18.11 7.96 -5.28
N ASN A 4 19.31 8.33 -4.86
CA ASN A 4 19.65 8.49 -3.45
C ASN A 4 20.09 9.95 -3.17
N PRO A 5 19.29 10.74 -2.43
CA PRO A 5 17.98 10.38 -1.88
C PRO A 5 16.88 10.27 -2.96
N SER A 6 15.79 9.55 -2.63
CA SER A 6 14.58 9.51 -3.45
C SER A 6 14.04 10.93 -3.66
N ALA A 7 13.51 11.22 -4.85
CA ALA A 7 12.86 12.50 -5.13
C ALA A 7 11.40 12.54 -4.63
N ILE A 8 10.92 11.46 -4.01
CA ILE A 8 9.59 11.33 -3.42
C ILE A 8 9.75 10.83 -1.99
N ASP A 9 9.18 11.57 -1.05
CA ASP A 9 8.95 11.25 0.35
C ASP A 9 7.46 11.48 0.69
N GLN A 10 7.08 11.27 1.96
CA GLN A 10 5.68 11.45 2.40
C GLN A 10 5.17 12.87 2.16
N GLU A 11 5.98 13.91 2.45
CA GLU A 11 5.57 15.31 2.23
C GLU A 11 5.31 15.60 0.74
N THR A 12 6.22 15.15 -0.12
CA THR A 12 6.10 15.30 -1.57
C THR A 12 4.88 14.56 -2.11
N PHE A 13 4.64 13.32 -1.65
CA PHE A 13 3.49 12.51 -2.08
C PHE A 13 2.17 13.13 -1.62
N ALA A 14 2.04 13.51 -0.35
CA ALA A 14 0.85 14.14 0.20
C ALA A 14 0.51 15.44 -0.55
N LYS A 15 1.51 16.33 -0.73
CA LYS A 15 1.32 17.59 -1.45
C LYS A 15 0.90 17.39 -2.92
N TYR A 16 1.51 16.43 -3.62
CA TYR A 16 1.16 16.15 -5.01
C TYR A 16 -0.25 15.57 -5.13
N THR A 17 -0.60 14.62 -4.26
CA THR A 17 -1.90 13.95 -4.29
C THR A 17 -3.03 14.88 -3.88
N GLU A 18 -2.81 15.76 -2.89
CA GLU A 18 -3.76 16.81 -2.53
C GLU A 18 -4.03 17.78 -3.69
N ARG A 19 -2.96 18.32 -4.30
CA ARG A 19 -3.08 19.28 -5.43
C ARG A 19 -3.78 18.69 -6.65
N THR A 20 -3.77 17.37 -6.80
CA THR A 20 -4.35 16.64 -7.94
C THR A 20 -5.60 15.85 -7.56
N ALA A 21 -6.18 16.08 -6.37
CA ALA A 21 -7.38 15.35 -5.94
C ALA A 21 -8.55 15.47 -6.93
N PHE A 22 -8.64 16.61 -7.64
CA PHE A 22 -9.66 16.84 -8.68
C PHE A 22 -9.56 15.87 -9.89
N GLU A 23 -8.39 15.27 -10.13
CA GLU A 23 -8.18 14.26 -11.18
C GLU A 23 -8.80 12.90 -10.80
N ARG A 24 -9.21 12.72 -9.53
CA ARG A 24 -9.72 11.47 -8.97
C ARG A 24 -11.06 11.68 -8.26
N PRO A 25 -12.13 12.06 -8.98
CA PRO A 25 -13.38 12.54 -8.39
C PRO A 25 -14.14 11.49 -7.56
N LEU A 26 -13.86 10.19 -7.73
CA LEU A 26 -14.51 9.08 -7.04
C LEU A 26 -13.60 8.37 -6.03
N THR A 27 -12.41 8.92 -5.75
CA THR A 27 -11.41 8.33 -4.87
C THR A 27 -11.30 9.15 -3.59
N SER A 28 -11.49 8.51 -2.42
CA SER A 28 -11.43 9.20 -1.12
C SER A 28 -10.00 9.61 -0.73
N GLY A 29 -9.00 8.90 -1.23
CA GLY A 29 -7.58 9.21 -1.10
C GLY A 29 -6.75 8.14 -1.78
N VAL A 30 -5.44 8.37 -1.88
CA VAL A 30 -4.51 7.39 -2.47
C VAL A 30 -3.34 7.14 -1.53
N ALA A 31 -2.78 5.94 -1.61
CA ALA A 31 -1.62 5.52 -0.82
C ALA A 31 -0.69 4.62 -1.62
N TYR A 32 0.58 4.60 -1.24
CA TYR A 32 1.60 3.71 -1.79
C TYR A 32 2.10 2.77 -0.69
N ALA A 33 1.96 1.47 -0.95
CA ALA A 33 2.49 0.40 -0.13
C ALA A 33 3.73 -0.21 -0.80
N VAL A 34 4.87 -0.18 -0.12
CA VAL A 34 6.09 -0.82 -0.59
C VAL A 34 6.07 -2.31 -0.28
N ARG A 35 6.58 -3.13 -1.21
CA ARG A 35 6.77 -4.55 -0.97
C ARG A 35 8.06 -4.74 -0.15
N VAL A 36 7.96 -5.41 0.99
CA VAL A 36 9.10 -5.67 1.87
C VAL A 36 9.22 -7.17 2.11
N LEU A 37 10.37 -7.77 1.84
CA LEU A 37 10.60 -9.17 2.19
C LEU A 37 10.83 -9.30 3.69
N HIS A 38 10.42 -10.42 4.28
CA HIS A 38 10.64 -10.62 5.72
C HIS A 38 12.11 -10.62 6.13
N SER A 39 13.01 -11.07 5.25
CA SER A 39 14.45 -10.97 5.46
C SER A 39 14.97 -9.52 5.55
N GLU A 40 14.19 -8.55 5.05
CA GLU A 40 14.55 -7.14 4.97
C GLU A 40 13.77 -6.29 6.00
N SER A 41 12.72 -6.85 6.61
CA SER A 41 11.74 -6.08 7.40
C SER A 41 12.35 -5.41 8.63
N GLU A 42 13.25 -6.07 9.35
CA GLU A 42 13.89 -5.49 10.55
C GLU A 42 14.73 -4.25 10.20
N GLN A 43 15.49 -4.31 9.10
CA GLN A 43 16.28 -3.17 8.64
C GLN A 43 15.36 -2.05 8.12
N PHE A 44 14.31 -2.43 7.42
CA PHE A 44 13.32 -1.50 6.88
C PHE A 44 12.60 -0.72 8.00
N GLU A 45 12.10 -1.40 9.04
CA GLU A 45 11.44 -0.76 10.20
C GLU A 45 12.39 0.20 10.94
N LYS A 46 13.68 -0.16 11.07
CA LYS A 46 14.69 0.75 11.65
C LYS A 46 14.92 2.01 10.82
N GLN A 47 14.80 1.91 9.49
CA GLN A 47 14.95 3.04 8.58
C GLN A 47 13.72 3.95 8.58
N GLU A 48 12.52 3.38 8.57
CA GLU A 48 11.26 4.13 8.63
C GLU A 48 11.02 4.73 10.03
N GLY A 49 11.47 4.04 11.09
CA GLY A 49 11.30 4.48 12.47
C GLY A 49 9.97 4.02 13.11
N TRP A 50 9.22 3.12 12.46
CA TRP A 50 8.02 2.49 12.99
C TRP A 50 7.87 1.04 12.51
N ALA A 51 7.13 0.24 13.28
CA ALA A 51 6.85 -1.15 12.96
C ALA A 51 5.80 -1.28 11.84
N ILE A 52 5.86 -2.41 11.12
CA ILE A 52 4.83 -2.87 10.20
C ILE A 52 3.65 -3.36 11.03
N LYS A 53 2.47 -2.78 10.85
CA LYS A 53 1.29 -3.05 11.68
C LYS A 53 0.23 -3.83 10.93
N LYS A 54 -0.45 -4.71 11.64
CA LYS A 54 -1.57 -5.48 11.11
C LYS A 54 -2.76 -4.55 10.85
N MET A 55 -3.42 -4.78 9.73
CA MET A 55 -4.73 -4.25 9.40
C MET A 55 -5.77 -4.96 10.26
N THR A 56 -6.16 -4.36 11.38
CA THR A 56 -7.30 -4.83 12.17
C THR A 56 -8.58 -4.18 11.64
N PRO A 57 -9.69 -4.93 11.53
CA PRO A 57 -11.00 -4.30 11.38
C PRO A 57 -11.25 -3.56 12.68
N VAL A 58 -11.12 -2.23 12.64
CA VAL A 58 -11.41 -1.39 13.80
C VAL A 58 -12.66 -0.60 13.48
N ASP A 59 -13.60 -0.59 14.42
CA ASP A 59 -14.71 0.35 14.37
C ASP A 59 -14.15 1.78 14.23
N LYS A 60 -14.82 2.61 13.42
CA LYS A 60 -14.41 4.01 13.18
C LYS A 60 -14.14 4.81 14.46
N ASP A 61 -14.82 4.45 15.55
CA ASP A 61 -14.77 5.11 16.84
C ASP A 61 -13.61 4.58 17.72
N GLU A 62 -13.00 3.46 17.34
CA GLU A 62 -11.90 2.78 18.03
C GLU A 62 -10.58 2.81 17.24
N TYR A 63 -10.55 3.43 16.04
CA TYR A 63 -9.35 3.47 15.21
C TYR A 63 -8.24 4.32 15.84
N ASN A 64 -7.31 3.66 16.54
CA ASN A 64 -6.08 4.26 17.04
C ASN A 64 -4.86 3.61 16.35
N PRO A 65 -4.14 4.34 15.47
CA PRO A 65 -2.93 3.83 14.83
C PRO A 65 -1.87 3.31 15.81
N ASP A 66 -1.78 3.89 17.01
CA ASP A 66 -0.76 3.55 18.01
C ASP A 66 -1.07 2.24 18.75
N GLU A 67 -2.33 1.80 18.73
CA GLU A 67 -2.78 0.55 19.37
C GLU A 67 -2.80 -0.65 18.41
N LEU A 68 -2.52 -0.42 17.13
CA LEU A 68 -2.47 -1.49 16.15
C LEU A 68 -1.34 -2.48 16.47
N GLU A 69 -1.69 -3.76 16.47
CA GLU A 69 -0.74 -4.84 16.70
C GLU A 69 0.31 -4.93 15.57
N PRO A 70 1.54 -5.36 15.86
CA PRO A 70 2.52 -5.68 14.82
C PRO A 70 1.98 -6.74 13.83
N SER A 71 2.39 -6.64 12.57
CA SER A 71 2.05 -7.64 11.56
C SER A 71 2.66 -9.01 11.92
N PRO A 72 1.91 -10.13 11.78
CA PRO A 72 2.48 -11.46 12.02
C PRO A 72 3.64 -11.76 11.06
N ILE A 73 4.47 -12.75 11.41
CA ILE A 73 5.56 -13.22 10.54
C ILE A 73 4.97 -13.78 9.23
N GLN A 74 5.40 -13.22 8.11
CA GLN A 74 4.99 -13.59 6.75
C GLN A 74 6.23 -13.70 5.85
N GLN A 75 6.08 -14.13 4.60
CA GLN A 75 7.20 -14.14 3.65
C GLN A 75 7.54 -12.73 3.14
N GLU A 76 6.51 -11.91 2.99
CA GLU A 76 6.57 -10.54 2.51
C GLU A 76 5.44 -9.72 3.13
N TYR A 77 5.56 -8.40 3.03
CA TYR A 77 4.63 -7.40 3.54
C TYR A 77 4.31 -6.40 2.42
N ALA A 78 3.15 -5.75 2.51
CA ALA A 78 2.79 -4.60 1.68
C ALA A 78 2.58 -3.39 2.59
N HIS A 79 3.69 -2.73 2.96
CA HIS A 79 3.71 -1.70 4.01
C HIS A 79 3.46 -0.30 3.45
N VAL A 80 2.42 0.38 3.92
CA VAL A 80 2.11 1.75 3.49
C VAL A 80 3.14 2.75 4.03
N ILE A 81 3.90 3.37 3.12
CA ILE A 81 4.89 4.41 3.44
C ILE A 81 4.45 5.80 3.00
N PHE A 82 3.62 5.91 1.95
CA PHE A 82 3.09 7.19 1.50
C PHE A 82 1.58 7.19 1.44
N ALA A 83 0.96 8.29 1.84
CA ALA A 83 -0.49 8.46 1.79
C ALA A 83 -0.87 9.92 1.56
N GLN A 84 -1.97 10.13 0.84
CA GLN A 84 -2.68 11.41 0.84
C GLN A 84 -3.25 11.66 2.24
N ASP A 85 -3.25 12.91 2.71
CA ASP A 85 -3.66 13.26 4.08
C ASP A 85 -5.06 12.74 4.47
N THR A 86 -5.98 12.66 3.51
CA THR A 86 -7.34 12.12 3.72
C THR A 86 -7.35 10.64 4.14
N VAL A 87 -6.30 9.90 3.79
CA VAL A 87 -6.11 8.47 4.10
C VAL A 87 -4.83 8.20 4.88
N ALA A 88 -4.19 9.22 5.47
CA ALA A 88 -2.93 9.06 6.24
C ALA A 88 -3.02 8.05 7.40
N HIS A 89 -4.24 7.75 7.84
CA HIS A 89 -4.50 6.71 8.83
C HIS A 89 -3.99 5.32 8.40
N VAL A 90 -3.85 5.04 7.10
CA VAL A 90 -3.34 3.76 6.60
C VAL A 90 -1.82 3.62 6.61
N ILE A 91 -1.07 4.70 6.93
CA ILE A 91 0.39 4.63 7.06
C ILE A 91 0.74 3.58 8.12
N SER A 92 1.81 2.83 7.88
CA SER A 92 2.28 1.68 8.67
C SER A 92 1.49 0.38 8.55
N LEU A 93 0.34 0.39 7.87
CA LEU A 93 -0.44 -0.84 7.69
C LEU A 93 0.21 -1.78 6.68
N ASP A 94 0.15 -3.07 7.00
CA ASP A 94 0.41 -4.18 6.08
C ASP A 94 -0.86 -4.58 5.34
N MET A 95 -0.96 -4.17 4.08
CA MET A 95 -2.12 -4.47 3.24
C MET A 95 -2.32 -5.98 3.00
N LEU A 96 -1.31 -6.83 3.25
CA LEU A 96 -1.46 -8.29 3.11
C LEU A 96 -2.23 -8.95 4.27
N THR A 97 -2.42 -8.24 5.37
CA THR A 97 -3.23 -8.72 6.50
C THR A 97 -4.73 -8.45 6.32
N GLY A 98 -5.08 -7.56 5.39
CA GLY A 98 -6.45 -7.38 4.91
C GLY A 98 -6.79 -8.40 3.85
N LYS A 99 -7.92 -9.11 3.97
CA LYS A 99 -8.27 -10.17 3.02
C LYS A 99 -8.49 -9.62 1.61
N GLU A 100 -9.34 -8.61 1.47
CA GLU A 100 -9.70 -7.99 0.20
C GLU A 100 -8.48 -7.31 -0.44
N ASP A 101 -7.71 -6.56 0.36
CA ASP A 101 -6.49 -5.89 -0.09
C ASP A 101 -5.40 -6.88 -0.51
N ARG A 102 -5.17 -7.95 0.24
CA ARG A 102 -4.22 -9.02 -0.11
C ARG A 102 -4.57 -9.64 -1.45
N GLU A 103 -5.82 -10.03 -1.66
CA GLU A 103 -6.26 -10.62 -2.93
C GLU A 103 -6.05 -9.63 -4.09
N ASN A 104 -6.32 -8.34 -3.87
CA ASN A 104 -6.14 -7.32 -4.90
C ASN A 104 -4.68 -7.06 -5.23
N VAL A 105 -3.83 -6.94 -4.21
CA VAL A 105 -2.38 -6.74 -4.33
C VAL A 105 -1.72 -7.90 -5.10
N MET A 106 -2.05 -9.14 -4.74
CA MET A 106 -1.52 -10.33 -5.42
C MET A 106 -1.92 -10.36 -6.89
N ARG A 107 -3.18 -10.07 -7.19
CA ARG A 107 -3.69 -10.02 -8.56
C ARG A 107 -3.12 -8.85 -9.37
N ALA A 108 -2.93 -7.68 -8.75
CA ALA A 108 -2.37 -6.50 -9.40
C ALA A 108 -0.97 -6.78 -9.95
N ARG A 109 -0.10 -7.40 -9.13
CA ARG A 109 1.29 -7.70 -9.55
C ARG A 109 1.40 -8.82 -10.55
N GLU A 110 0.53 -9.81 -10.49
CA GLU A 110 0.51 -10.91 -11.45
C GLU A 110 0.07 -10.41 -12.84
N LEU A 111 -0.98 -9.59 -12.89
CA LEU A 111 -1.57 -9.12 -14.14
C LEU A 111 -0.89 -7.87 -14.72
N GLY A 112 -0.22 -7.06 -13.90
CA GLY A 112 0.28 -5.71 -14.22
C GLY A 112 -0.78 -4.80 -14.85
N LYS A 113 -1.98 -4.83 -14.28
CA LYS A 113 -3.12 -4.00 -14.64
C LYS A 113 -3.78 -3.47 -13.37
N GLY A 114 -4.56 -2.40 -13.51
CA GLY A 114 -5.45 -1.94 -12.45
C GLY A 114 -6.51 -3.01 -12.14
N VAL A 115 -6.71 -3.29 -10.86
CA VAL A 115 -7.68 -4.30 -10.36
C VAL A 115 -8.55 -3.72 -9.26
N LEU A 116 -9.76 -4.26 -9.10
CA LEU A 116 -10.74 -3.82 -8.11
C LEU A 116 -11.09 -4.95 -7.14
N THR A 117 -11.24 -4.63 -5.86
CA THR A 117 -11.82 -5.55 -4.87
C THR A 117 -13.32 -5.78 -5.14
N ALA A 118 -13.89 -6.79 -4.49
CA ALA A 118 -15.33 -6.79 -4.23
C ALA A 118 -15.69 -5.63 -3.26
N PRO A 119 -16.97 -5.21 -3.18
CA PRO A 119 -17.39 -4.21 -2.21
C PRO A 119 -17.17 -4.68 -0.76
N PHE A 120 -16.55 -3.84 0.07
CA PHE A 120 -16.34 -4.08 1.51
C PHE A 120 -16.31 -2.78 2.31
N GLU A 121 -16.36 -2.87 3.63
CA GLU A 121 -16.29 -1.71 4.51
C GLU A 121 -14.85 -1.17 4.58
N LEU A 122 -14.66 0.07 4.17
CA LEU A 122 -13.36 0.73 4.19
C LEU A 122 -12.95 1.11 5.62
N ILE A 123 -11.69 0.87 5.96
CA ILE A 123 -11.09 1.18 7.27
C ILE A 123 -11.42 2.62 7.69
N LYS A 124 -11.62 2.81 9.00
CA LYS A 124 -11.91 4.09 9.67
C LYS A 124 -13.25 4.74 9.30
N THR A 125 -13.79 4.54 8.11
CA THR A 125 -15.06 5.18 7.70
C THR A 125 -16.26 4.25 7.77
N ASN A 126 -16.02 2.94 7.74
CA ASN A 126 -17.03 1.87 7.62
C ASN A 126 -18.00 2.11 6.43
N ARG A 127 -17.57 2.89 5.44
CA ARG A 127 -18.34 3.10 4.21
C ARG A 127 -18.10 1.93 3.29
N LEU A 128 -19.19 1.43 2.68
CA LEU A 128 -19.08 0.44 1.63
C LEU A 128 -18.38 1.06 0.40
N GLY A 129 -17.29 0.45 -0.02
CA GLY A 129 -16.49 0.91 -1.15
C GLY A 129 -15.72 -0.22 -1.83
N VAL A 130 -14.88 0.15 -2.78
CA VAL A 130 -13.96 -0.76 -3.48
C VAL A 130 -12.58 -0.12 -3.48
N ILE A 131 -11.52 -0.94 -3.47
CA ILE A 131 -10.14 -0.47 -3.61
C ILE A 131 -9.65 -0.77 -5.02
N SER A 132 -9.10 0.25 -5.68
CA SER A 132 -8.36 0.11 -6.94
C SER A 132 -6.87 0.00 -6.66
N THR A 133 -6.22 -1.04 -7.18
CA THR A 133 -4.78 -1.27 -6.96
C THR A 133 -4.03 -1.42 -8.26
N PHE A 134 -2.87 -0.77 -8.35
CA PHE A 134 -1.88 -0.91 -9.41
C PHE A 134 -0.56 -1.38 -8.82
N ALA A 135 0.07 -2.39 -9.42
CA ALA A 135 1.43 -2.75 -9.06
C ALA A 135 2.44 -1.76 -9.66
N VAL A 136 3.47 -1.44 -8.88
CA VAL A 136 4.63 -0.67 -9.30
C VAL A 136 5.80 -1.64 -9.44
N TYR A 137 6.44 -1.65 -10.60
CA TYR A 137 7.56 -2.55 -10.89
C TYR A 137 8.89 -1.79 -10.93
N LYS A 138 9.98 -2.52 -10.69
CA LYS A 138 11.33 -2.03 -10.95
C LYS A 138 11.54 -1.81 -12.46
N ARG A 139 12.49 -0.95 -12.80
CA ARG A 139 12.69 -0.43 -14.18
C ARG A 139 13.12 -1.50 -15.19
N ASP A 140 13.68 -2.58 -14.69
CA ASP A 140 14.25 -3.70 -15.43
C ASP A 140 13.21 -4.74 -15.87
N LEU A 141 11.91 -4.52 -15.61
CA LEU A 141 10.84 -5.39 -16.10
C LEU A 141 10.81 -5.45 -17.64
N PRO A 142 10.92 -6.64 -18.26
CA PRO A 142 10.76 -6.82 -19.69
C PRO A 142 9.35 -6.44 -20.19
N SER A 143 9.24 -5.91 -21.42
CA SER A 143 7.94 -5.55 -22.01
C SER A 143 6.97 -6.73 -22.19
N ASN A 144 7.50 -7.94 -22.31
CA ASN A 144 6.77 -9.20 -22.47
C ASN A 144 6.85 -10.07 -21.21
N ALA A 145 7.03 -9.46 -20.04
CA ALA A 145 7.28 -10.18 -18.80
C ALA A 145 6.15 -11.14 -18.42
N THR A 146 6.54 -12.35 -18.01
CA THR A 146 5.62 -13.37 -17.48
C THR A 146 5.05 -12.93 -16.11
N PRO A 147 3.96 -13.57 -15.65
CA PRO A 147 3.45 -13.32 -14.30
C PRO A 147 4.52 -13.48 -13.20
N GLU A 148 5.39 -14.48 -13.31
CA GLU A 148 6.45 -14.76 -12.34
C GLU A 148 7.51 -13.65 -12.33
N GLU A 149 7.96 -13.21 -13.51
CA GLU A 149 8.91 -12.10 -13.63
C GLU A 149 8.34 -10.82 -13.01
N ARG A 150 7.05 -10.53 -13.26
CA ARG A 150 6.36 -9.38 -12.64
C ARG A 150 6.32 -9.48 -11.13
N ILE A 151 5.95 -10.63 -10.59
CA ILE A 151 5.93 -10.87 -9.14
C ILE A 151 7.33 -10.63 -8.57
N GLU A 152 8.38 -11.16 -9.20
CA GLU A 152 9.76 -11.04 -8.72
C GLU A 152 10.20 -9.58 -8.65
N VAL A 153 9.96 -8.78 -9.69
CA VAL A 153 10.43 -7.37 -9.76
C VAL A 153 9.41 -6.34 -9.25
N THR A 154 8.35 -6.76 -8.56
CA THR A 154 7.40 -5.84 -7.93
C THR A 154 8.11 -5.01 -6.85
N ASP A 155 8.00 -3.68 -6.94
CA ASP A 155 8.54 -2.67 -6.00
C ASP A 155 7.49 -2.31 -4.94
N GLY A 156 6.21 -2.30 -5.32
CA GLY A 156 5.10 -1.97 -4.41
C GLY A 156 3.76 -1.82 -5.13
N TYR A 157 2.83 -1.11 -4.50
CA TYR A 157 1.43 -1.05 -4.89
C TYR A 157 0.87 0.36 -4.64
N LEU A 158 0.23 0.95 -5.66
CA LEU A 158 -0.51 2.20 -5.53
C LEU A 158 -2.00 1.86 -5.41
N GLY A 159 -2.63 2.30 -4.32
CA GLY A 159 -4.03 2.04 -4.00
C GLY A 159 -4.86 3.32 -3.85
N GLY A 160 -6.17 3.23 -4.09
CA GLY A 160 -7.15 4.29 -3.82
C GLY A 160 -8.59 3.78 -3.79
#